data_AF-A0A847JUL3-F1
#
_entry.id   AF-A0A847JUL3-F1
#
_cell.length_a   1.000
_cell.length_b   1.000
_cell.length_c   1.000
_cell.angle_alpha   90.00
_cell.angle_beta   90.00
_cell.angle_gamma   90.00
#
_symmetry.space_group_name_H-M   'P 1'
#
loop_
_entity.id
_entity.type
_entity.pdbx_description
1 polymer ?
#
loop_
_entity_poly.entity_id
_entity_poly.type
_entity_poly.pdbx_seq_one_letter_code
_entity_poly.pdbx_strand_id
1 'polypeptide(L)'
;MSSVGYCDGGGPRAACLACVSLAALILLALPSVGGQQSPATNDDCLRNLKHLALAAQFYAQDNDDRMPPMLEAGQVSRALYPYVKEQSTFRCPVTGAPYQPNPALNYVLVDRVRSLEQTVMFRDYVPHREHGSQPSWNAAYLDGHARTEHTEPVLGKPAPTPPPPDHVLSLRRQLAVLYGERKALNARIHALEGELRRLRKSSGSGPKRP
;
A
#
# COMPACT_ATOMS: atom_id res chain seq x y z
N MET A 1 -41.70 -11.84 16.94
CA MET A 1 -42.92 -11.08 17.32
C MET A 1 -42.71 -9.63 16.93
N SER A 2 -42.99 -9.28 15.68
CA SER A 2 -43.10 -7.89 15.23
C SER A 2 -44.22 -7.87 14.20
N SER A 3 -45.28 -7.15 14.54
CA SER A 3 -46.54 -7.07 13.82
C SER A 3 -46.38 -6.27 12.53
N VAL A 4 -46.69 -6.92 11.41
CA VAL A 4 -46.92 -6.29 10.12
C VAL A 4 -48.30 -5.63 10.16
N GLY A 5 -48.34 -4.30 10.07
CA GLY A 5 -49.59 -3.54 9.98
C GLY A 5 -50.12 -3.53 8.55
N TYR A 6 -51.28 -4.14 8.33
CA TYR A 6 -52.08 -4.04 7.10
C TYR A 6 -53.16 -2.96 7.32
N CYS A 7 -53.24 -1.99 6.42
CA CYS A 7 -54.38 -1.06 6.37
C CYS A 7 -55.47 -1.67 5.48
N ASP A 8 -56.63 -1.95 6.08
CA ASP A 8 -57.86 -2.36 5.42
C ASP A 8 -58.84 -1.18 5.48
N GLY A 9 -59.34 -0.74 4.33
CA GLY A 9 -60.11 0.51 4.21
C GLY A 9 -60.69 0.67 2.80
N GLY A 10 -61.97 0.31 2.66
CA GLY A 10 -62.63 0.09 1.39
C GLY A 10 -63.12 1.34 0.63
N GLY A 11 -62.96 1.26 -0.69
CA GLY A 11 -63.78 1.90 -1.73
C GLY A 11 -63.18 3.17 -2.39
N PRO A 12 -63.62 3.56 -3.60
CA PRO A 12 -63.93 2.78 -4.80
C PRO A 12 -62.93 3.09 -5.95
N ARG A 13 -62.46 2.03 -6.62
CA ARG A 13 -62.25 1.93 -8.09
C ARG A 13 -61.81 3.19 -8.86
N ALA A 14 -60.72 3.86 -8.47
CA ALA A 14 -60.12 4.89 -9.34
C ALA A 14 -58.60 5.11 -9.11
N ALA A 15 -57.93 4.23 -8.37
CA ALA A 15 -56.53 4.42 -7.99
C ALA A 15 -55.61 3.23 -8.35
N CYS A 16 -56.05 2.32 -9.24
CA CYS A 16 -55.25 1.14 -9.62
C CYS A 16 -54.37 1.33 -10.87
N LEU A 17 -54.40 2.48 -11.56
CA LEU A 17 -53.60 2.69 -12.79
C LEU A 17 -52.35 3.57 -12.59
N ALA A 18 -52.19 4.21 -11.42
CA ALA A 18 -51.04 5.10 -11.15
C ALA A 18 -49.86 4.40 -10.46
N CYS A 19 -50.08 3.30 -9.73
CA CYS A 19 -49.00 2.60 -9.01
C CYS A 19 -48.22 1.60 -9.88
N VAL A 20 -48.84 1.07 -10.95
CA VAL A 20 -48.19 0.12 -11.87
C VAL A 20 -47.25 0.84 -12.85
N SER A 21 -47.54 2.10 -13.19
CA SER A 21 -46.75 2.91 -14.11
C SER A 21 -45.46 3.47 -13.50
N LEU A 22 -45.41 3.72 -12.18
CA LEU A 22 -44.19 4.19 -11.51
C LEU A 22 -43.12 3.09 -11.35
N ALA A 23 -43.54 1.82 -11.15
CA ALA A 23 -42.61 0.70 -11.02
C ALA A 23 -41.96 0.28 -12.36
N ALA A 24 -42.68 0.44 -13.47
CA ALA A 24 -42.17 0.14 -14.81
C ALA A 24 -41.11 1.16 -15.30
N LEU A 25 -41.16 2.41 -14.83
CA LEU A 25 -40.19 3.44 -15.20
C LEU A 25 -38.83 3.27 -14.50
N ILE A 26 -38.80 2.65 -13.31
CA ILE A 26 -37.56 2.43 -12.55
C ILE A 26 -36.75 1.25 -13.13
N LEU A 27 -37.40 0.29 -13.77
CA LEU A 27 -36.73 -0.90 -14.34
C LEU A 27 -36.07 -0.63 -15.71
N LEU A 28 -36.48 0.43 -16.43
CA LEU A 28 -35.94 0.83 -17.73
C LEU A 28 -34.79 1.86 -17.65
N ALA A 29 -34.54 2.41 -16.46
CA ALA A 29 -33.51 3.43 -16.23
C ALA A 29 -32.25 2.89 -15.55
N LEU A 30 -32.12 1.57 -15.40
CA LEU A 30 -30.86 0.95 -14.99
C LEU A 30 -30.01 0.76 -16.25
N PRO A 31 -29.03 1.64 -16.55
CA PRO A 31 -28.03 1.31 -17.55
C PRO A 31 -27.43 -0.03 -17.10
N SER A 32 -27.53 -1.03 -17.96
CA SER A 32 -26.81 -2.28 -17.80
C SER A 32 -25.32 -1.94 -17.83
N VAL A 33 -24.75 -1.65 -16.65
CA VAL A 33 -23.31 -1.51 -16.44
C VAL A 33 -22.68 -2.91 -16.49
N GLY A 34 -22.87 -3.59 -17.61
CA GLY A 34 -22.04 -4.70 -18.04
C GLY A 34 -20.84 -4.09 -18.74
N GLY A 35 -19.97 -3.41 -17.98
CA GLY A 35 -18.73 -2.85 -18.50
C GLY A 35 -17.87 -4.01 -19.00
N GLN A 36 -17.91 -4.28 -20.30
CA GLN A 36 -16.92 -5.13 -20.96
C GLN A 36 -15.59 -4.43 -20.80
N GLN A 37 -14.79 -4.86 -19.82
CA GLN A 37 -13.41 -4.42 -19.72
C GLN A 37 -12.72 -4.86 -21.01
N SER A 38 -12.31 -3.90 -21.83
CA SER A 38 -11.46 -4.20 -22.98
C SER A 38 -10.23 -4.95 -22.48
N PRO A 39 -9.73 -5.94 -23.26
CA PRO A 39 -8.53 -6.65 -22.85
C PRO A 39 -7.40 -5.66 -22.61
N ALA A 40 -6.67 -5.86 -21.51
CA ALA A 40 -5.53 -5.02 -21.17
C ALA A 40 -4.50 -5.03 -22.31
N THR A 41 -3.95 -3.86 -22.62
CA THR A 41 -3.01 -3.65 -23.71
C THR A 41 -1.61 -3.30 -23.19
N ASN A 42 -0.62 -3.34 -24.08
CA ASN A 42 0.73 -2.93 -23.77
C ASN A 42 0.80 -1.45 -23.29
N ASP A 43 -0.03 -0.59 -23.89
CA ASP A 43 -0.14 0.83 -23.53
C ASP A 43 -0.63 1.02 -22.08
N ASP A 44 -1.41 0.08 -21.55
CA ASP A 44 -1.83 0.11 -20.14
C ASP A 44 -0.65 -0.11 -19.20
N CYS A 45 0.27 -1.02 -19.55
CA CYS A 45 1.49 -1.23 -18.76
C CYS A 45 2.40 0.01 -18.83
N LEU A 46 2.56 0.64 -20.01
CA LEU A 46 3.29 1.91 -20.14
C LEU A 46 2.68 3.05 -19.32
N ARG A 47 1.35 3.19 -19.28
CA ARG A 47 0.67 4.21 -18.47
C ARG A 47 0.92 4.00 -16.98
N ASN A 48 0.82 2.76 -16.50
CA ASN A 48 1.13 2.42 -15.11
C ASN A 48 2.60 2.74 -14.78
N LEU A 49 3.53 2.38 -15.65
CA LEU A 49 4.96 2.68 -15.48
C LEU A 49 5.25 4.18 -15.41
N LYS A 50 4.63 5.01 -16.26
CA LYS A 50 4.73 6.49 -16.18
C LYS A 50 4.19 7.01 -14.85
N HIS A 51 3.05 6.49 -14.40
CA HIS A 51 2.46 6.90 -13.12
C HIS A 51 3.38 6.53 -11.94
N LEU A 52 3.99 5.35 -11.96
CA LEU A 52 4.97 4.95 -10.94
C LEU A 52 6.23 5.81 -10.95
N ALA A 53 6.75 6.15 -12.12
CA ALA A 53 7.93 7.03 -12.24
C ALA A 53 7.65 8.43 -11.69
N LEU A 54 6.49 9.00 -12.02
CA LEU A 54 6.05 10.28 -11.45
C LEU A 54 5.86 10.20 -9.94
N ALA A 55 5.23 9.13 -9.43
CA ALA A 55 5.07 8.91 -7.99
C ALA A 55 6.42 8.81 -7.27
N ALA A 56 7.43 8.19 -7.89
CA ALA A 56 8.78 8.13 -7.34
C ALA A 56 9.46 9.51 -7.32
N GLN A 57 9.18 10.38 -8.28
CA GLN A 57 9.66 11.77 -8.26
C GLN A 57 9.00 12.58 -7.13
N PHE A 58 7.68 12.43 -6.91
CA PHE A 58 7.01 13.05 -5.77
C PHE A 58 7.55 12.53 -4.43
N TYR A 59 7.80 11.22 -4.34
CA TYR A 59 8.47 10.65 -3.18
C TYR A 59 9.83 11.31 -2.94
N ALA A 60 10.66 11.47 -3.99
CA ALA A 60 11.97 12.09 -3.84
C ALA A 60 11.87 13.55 -3.35
N GLN A 61 10.93 14.33 -3.88
CA GLN A 61 10.68 15.72 -3.43
C GLN A 61 10.36 15.81 -1.93
N ASP A 62 9.59 14.85 -1.41
CA ASP A 62 9.23 14.79 0.00
C ASP A 62 10.30 14.15 0.91
N ASN A 63 11.34 13.53 0.33
CA ASN A 63 12.34 12.75 1.05
C ASN A 63 13.78 13.20 0.74
N ASP A 64 14.04 14.51 0.73
CA ASP A 64 15.37 15.10 0.53
C ASP A 64 16.05 14.65 -0.78
N ASP A 65 15.30 14.66 -1.89
CA ASP A 65 15.74 14.21 -3.22
C ASP A 65 16.24 12.75 -3.25
N ARG A 66 15.72 11.90 -2.36
CA ARG A 66 16.11 10.49 -2.25
C ARG A 66 15.09 9.57 -2.89
N MET A 67 15.56 8.65 -3.72
CA MET A 67 14.73 7.59 -4.29
C MET A 67 14.16 6.67 -3.20
N PRO A 68 12.98 6.07 -3.40
CA PRO A 68 12.41 5.11 -2.46
C PRO A 68 13.28 3.85 -2.30
N PRO A 69 12.97 2.96 -1.35
CA PRO A 69 13.56 1.64 -1.32
C PRO A 69 13.23 0.87 -2.61
N MET A 70 14.26 0.52 -3.39
CA MET A 70 14.15 -0.07 -4.74
C MET A 70 14.61 -1.53 -4.82
N LEU A 71 14.80 -2.22 -3.69
CA LEU A 71 15.28 -3.62 -3.69
C LEU A 71 14.19 -4.61 -4.11
N GLU A 72 12.96 -4.38 -3.66
CA GLU A 72 11.83 -5.29 -3.86
C GLU A 72 10.58 -4.52 -4.26
N ALA A 73 9.78 -5.10 -5.16
CA ALA A 73 8.53 -4.49 -5.62
C ALA A 73 7.57 -4.17 -4.45
N GLY A 74 7.49 -5.05 -3.43
CA GLY A 74 6.63 -4.82 -2.27
C GLY A 74 7.06 -3.63 -1.40
N GLN A 75 8.36 -3.33 -1.33
CA GLN A 75 8.87 -2.15 -0.62
C GLN A 75 8.53 -0.87 -1.38
N VAL A 76 8.75 -0.87 -2.70
CA VAL A 76 8.37 0.23 -3.59
C VAL A 76 6.89 0.52 -3.49
N SER A 77 6.03 -0.51 -3.60
CA SER A 77 4.59 -0.34 -3.52
C SER A 77 4.17 0.34 -2.21
N ARG A 78 4.70 -0.09 -1.07
CA ARG A 78 4.39 0.56 0.22
C ARG A 78 4.86 2.01 0.28
N ALA A 79 6.05 2.30 -0.25
CA ALA A 79 6.61 3.64 -0.25
C ALA A 79 5.84 4.61 -1.18
N LEU A 80 5.41 4.13 -2.34
CA LEU A 80 4.75 4.94 -3.37
C LEU A 80 3.23 4.95 -3.29
N TYR A 81 2.60 4.04 -2.52
CA TYR A 81 1.14 3.98 -2.37
C TYR A 81 0.48 5.32 -2.00
N PRO A 82 1.05 6.17 -1.11
CA PRO A 82 0.44 7.47 -0.79
C PRO A 82 0.29 8.41 -1.99
N TYR A 83 1.15 8.27 -3.01
CA TYR A 83 1.18 9.10 -4.21
C TYR A 83 0.33 8.51 -5.34
N VAL A 84 0.30 7.19 -5.47
CA VAL A 84 -0.43 6.48 -6.53
C VAL A 84 -1.89 6.24 -6.17
N LYS A 85 -2.17 5.90 -4.91
CA LYS A 85 -3.50 5.59 -4.33
C LYS A 85 -4.29 4.46 -5.01
N GLU A 86 -3.64 3.68 -5.87
CA GLU A 86 -4.26 2.61 -6.64
C GLU A 86 -3.32 1.39 -6.68
N GLN A 87 -3.78 0.25 -6.16
CA GLN A 87 -2.94 -0.94 -6.01
C GLN A 87 -2.68 -1.63 -7.36
N SER A 88 -3.63 -1.54 -8.30
CA SER A 88 -3.52 -2.13 -9.63
C SER A 88 -2.40 -1.50 -10.46
N THR A 89 -2.04 -0.24 -10.20
CA THR A 89 -0.94 0.47 -10.88
C THR A 89 0.44 -0.16 -10.63
N PHE A 90 0.62 -0.93 -9.55
CA PHE A 90 1.90 -1.60 -9.25
C PHE A 90 2.13 -2.90 -10.02
N ARG A 91 1.19 -3.28 -10.89
CA ARG A 91 1.26 -4.50 -11.70
C ARG A 91 1.03 -4.17 -13.16
N CYS A 92 1.61 -4.98 -14.04
CA CYS A 92 1.27 -4.93 -15.45
C CYS A 92 -0.07 -5.62 -15.67
N PRO A 93 -1.10 -4.92 -16.19
CA PRO A 93 -2.43 -5.50 -16.38
C PRO A 93 -2.47 -6.65 -17.40
N VAL A 94 -1.48 -6.77 -18.28
CA VAL A 94 -1.38 -7.89 -19.24
C VAL A 94 -0.85 -9.17 -18.57
N THR A 95 0.24 -9.07 -17.82
CA THR A 95 0.93 -10.25 -17.24
C THR A 95 0.51 -10.55 -15.80
N GLY A 96 -0.10 -9.58 -15.11
CA GLY A 96 -0.39 -9.61 -13.67
C GLY A 96 0.85 -9.52 -12.77
N ALA A 97 2.05 -9.52 -13.35
CA ALA A 97 3.31 -9.47 -12.63
C ALA A 97 3.57 -8.06 -12.08
N PRO A 98 4.21 -7.93 -10.91
CA PRO A 98 4.66 -6.63 -10.42
C PRO A 98 5.78 -6.10 -11.33
N TYR A 99 5.89 -4.78 -11.46
CA TYR A 99 7.04 -4.18 -12.11
C TYR A 99 8.32 -4.41 -11.31
N GLN A 100 9.43 -4.57 -12.00
CA GLN A 100 10.74 -4.75 -11.39
C GLN A 100 11.42 -3.39 -11.21
N PRO A 101 11.69 -2.96 -9.95
CA PRO A 101 12.45 -1.75 -9.70
C PRO A 101 13.95 -1.95 -9.97
N ASN A 102 14.66 -0.88 -10.30
CA ASN A 102 16.10 -0.89 -10.43
C ASN A 102 16.78 -0.80 -9.04
N PRO A 103 17.39 -1.88 -8.53
CA PRO A 103 17.94 -1.88 -7.18
C PRO A 103 19.18 -0.98 -7.05
N ALA A 104 19.81 -0.57 -8.15
CA ALA A 104 20.86 0.45 -8.14
C ALA A 104 20.38 1.83 -7.73
N LEU A 105 19.07 2.08 -7.73
CA LEU A 105 18.47 3.33 -7.27
C LEU A 105 18.01 3.29 -5.82
N ASN A 106 18.29 2.20 -5.08
CA ASN A 106 17.86 2.05 -3.70
C ASN A 106 18.41 3.19 -2.82
N TYR A 107 17.53 4.11 -2.43
CA TYR A 107 17.88 5.30 -1.64
C TYR A 107 18.98 6.20 -2.21
N VAL A 108 19.22 6.13 -3.52
CA VAL A 108 20.16 7.01 -4.21
C VAL A 108 19.57 8.41 -4.29
N LEU A 109 20.40 9.43 -4.10
CA LEU A 109 20.00 10.82 -4.32
C LEU A 109 19.86 11.07 -5.82
N VAL A 110 18.80 11.75 -6.25
CA VAL A 110 18.52 12.03 -7.66
C VAL A 110 19.68 12.79 -8.31
N ASP A 111 20.33 13.72 -7.58
CA ASP A 111 21.49 14.51 -8.03
C ASP A 111 22.76 13.68 -8.29
N ARG A 112 22.85 12.44 -7.78
CA ARG A 112 23.98 11.52 -7.99
C ARG A 112 23.82 10.68 -9.25
N VAL A 113 22.65 10.70 -9.89
CA VAL A 113 22.41 9.94 -11.11
C VAL A 113 22.91 10.72 -12.33
N ARG A 114 23.85 10.14 -13.07
CA ARG A 114 24.55 10.84 -14.17
C ARG A 114 23.66 11.26 -15.33
N SER A 115 22.65 10.44 -15.66
CA SER A 115 21.72 10.70 -16.76
C SER A 115 20.33 10.21 -16.37
N LEU A 116 19.40 11.13 -16.15
CA LEU A 116 18.05 10.80 -15.70
C LEU A 116 17.26 10.08 -16.81
N GLU A 117 17.37 10.56 -18.05
CA GLU A 117 16.67 10.00 -19.22
C GLU A 117 17.16 8.60 -19.64
N GLN A 118 18.40 8.23 -19.29
CA GLN A 118 18.95 6.91 -19.63
C GLN A 118 18.85 5.91 -18.49
N THR A 119 18.53 6.36 -17.28
CA THR A 119 18.49 5.51 -16.10
C THR A 119 17.11 4.88 -15.95
N VAL A 120 17.01 3.59 -16.25
CA VAL A 120 15.79 2.80 -16.02
C VAL A 120 15.47 2.78 -14.53
N MET A 121 14.25 3.15 -14.17
CA MET A 121 13.73 3.12 -12.82
C MET A 121 12.89 1.86 -12.56
N PHE A 122 12.00 1.56 -13.50
CA PHE A 122 11.10 0.41 -13.46
C PHE A 122 11.07 -0.26 -14.82
N ARG A 123 10.86 -1.58 -14.85
CA ARG A 123 10.58 -2.31 -16.08
C ARG A 123 9.57 -3.43 -15.85
N ASP A 124 9.04 -3.99 -16.92
CA ASP A 124 8.26 -5.22 -16.82
C ASP A 124 9.10 -6.37 -16.24
N TYR A 125 8.45 -7.27 -15.51
CA TYR A 125 9.08 -8.50 -15.01
C TYR A 125 9.17 -9.59 -16.07
N VAL A 126 8.22 -9.62 -17.00
CA VAL A 126 8.14 -10.58 -18.12
C VAL A 126 7.95 -9.78 -19.41
N PRO A 127 8.66 -10.11 -20.51
CA PRO A 127 8.45 -9.41 -21.77
C PRO A 127 7.04 -9.68 -22.31
N HIS A 128 6.46 -8.65 -22.92
CA HIS A 128 5.23 -8.75 -23.69
C HIS A 128 5.50 -9.48 -25.01
N ARG A 129 4.55 -10.34 -25.38
CA ARG A 129 4.51 -10.98 -26.71
C ARG A 129 3.15 -10.69 -27.31
N GLU A 130 3.14 -9.85 -28.35
CA GLU A 130 1.97 -9.77 -29.22
C GLU A 130 2.06 -10.89 -30.26
N HIS A 131 0.93 -11.30 -30.82
CA HIS A 131 0.84 -12.50 -31.64
C HIS A 131 1.78 -12.43 -32.86
N GLY A 132 2.89 -13.18 -32.80
CA GLY A 132 3.91 -13.21 -33.85
C GLY A 132 4.95 -12.08 -33.80
N SER A 133 4.91 -11.21 -32.80
CA SER A 133 5.89 -10.13 -32.63
C SER A 133 7.11 -10.57 -31.79
N GLN A 134 8.20 -9.82 -31.92
CA GLN A 134 9.37 -9.99 -31.07
C GLN A 134 9.03 -9.64 -29.61
N PRO A 135 9.64 -10.31 -28.62
CA PRO A 135 9.45 -9.94 -27.22
C PRO A 135 9.84 -8.47 -27.01
N SER A 136 9.03 -7.75 -26.24
CA SER A 136 9.29 -6.36 -25.90
C SER A 136 9.10 -6.12 -24.40
N TRP A 137 9.78 -5.11 -23.88
CA TRP A 137 9.79 -4.73 -22.48
C TRP A 137 9.36 -3.29 -22.37
N ASN A 138 8.47 -2.97 -21.45
CA ASN A 138 8.24 -1.59 -21.09
C ASN A 138 9.19 -1.21 -19.96
N ALA A 139 9.75 -0.01 -20.08
CA ALA A 139 10.57 0.58 -19.05
C ALA A 139 10.17 2.03 -18.82
N ALA A 140 10.17 2.43 -17.55
CA ALA A 140 10.14 3.84 -17.16
C ALA A 140 11.53 4.29 -16.69
N TYR A 141 11.84 5.54 -16.97
CA TYR A 141 13.14 6.17 -16.74
C TYR A 141 13.02 7.22 -15.64
N LEU A 142 14.16 7.64 -15.10
CA LEU A 142 14.22 8.52 -13.93
C LEU A 142 13.67 9.93 -14.19
N ASP A 143 13.70 10.39 -15.43
CA ASP A 143 13.07 11.65 -15.87
C ASP A 143 11.54 11.55 -16.02
N GLY A 144 10.95 10.37 -15.87
CA GLY A 144 9.49 10.16 -15.85
C GLY A 144 8.89 9.66 -17.17
N HIS A 145 9.66 9.56 -18.25
CA HIS A 145 9.15 8.96 -19.47
C HIS A 145 9.11 7.43 -19.36
N ALA A 146 8.30 6.80 -20.21
CA ALA A 146 8.30 5.35 -20.39
C ALA A 146 8.19 5.01 -21.87
N ARG A 147 8.86 3.93 -22.27
CA ARG A 147 8.87 3.44 -23.65
C ARG A 147 9.01 1.93 -23.70
N THR A 148 8.65 1.37 -24.83
CA THR A 148 8.85 -0.04 -25.15
C THR A 148 10.24 -0.24 -25.74
N GLU A 149 10.91 -1.29 -25.31
CA GLU A 149 12.27 -1.67 -25.66
C GLU A 149 12.26 -3.12 -26.18
N HIS A 150 12.96 -3.38 -27.28
CA HIS A 150 13.06 -4.73 -27.84
C HIS A 150 14.21 -5.55 -27.22
N THR A 151 15.04 -4.91 -26.41
CA THR A 151 16.10 -5.55 -25.61
C THR A 151 15.75 -5.40 -24.14
N GLU A 152 16.08 -6.40 -23.33
CA GLU A 152 15.86 -6.34 -21.90
C GLU A 152 16.61 -5.14 -21.27
N PRO A 153 15.92 -4.16 -20.67
CA PRO A 153 16.56 -2.97 -20.11
C PRO A 153 17.40 -3.33 -18.89
N VAL A 154 18.71 -3.06 -18.91
CA VAL A 154 19.62 -3.49 -17.85
C VAL A 154 19.31 -2.78 -16.52
N LEU A 155 19.07 -3.56 -15.46
CA LEU A 155 19.02 -3.05 -14.09
C LEU A 155 20.42 -3.08 -13.47
N GLY A 156 20.77 -2.06 -12.70
CA GLY A 156 22.07 -1.98 -12.06
C GLY A 156 22.16 -2.88 -10.83
N LYS A 157 23.38 -3.00 -10.27
CA LYS A 157 23.60 -3.74 -9.02
C LYS A 157 22.97 -3.00 -7.83
N PRO A 158 22.46 -3.71 -6.81
CA PRO A 158 21.89 -3.08 -5.63
C PRO A 158 22.81 -2.02 -5.02
N ALA A 159 22.29 -0.79 -4.84
CA ALA A 159 22.98 0.23 -4.09
C ALA A 159 22.97 -0.15 -2.59
N PRO A 160 24.07 0.10 -1.85
CA PRO A 160 24.10 -0.15 -0.42
C PRO A 160 23.01 0.69 0.26
N THR A 161 22.21 0.05 1.11
CA THR A 161 21.22 0.77 1.90
C THR A 161 21.94 1.80 2.78
N PRO A 162 21.60 3.10 2.68
CA PRO A 162 22.24 4.10 3.51
C PRO A 162 21.96 3.81 4.98
N PRO A 163 22.86 4.23 5.88
CA PRO A 163 22.54 4.19 7.30
C PRO A 163 21.26 4.99 7.57
N PRO A 164 20.45 4.58 8.55
CA PRO A 164 19.29 5.37 8.97
C PRO A 164 19.72 6.81 9.29
N PRO A 165 18.87 7.82 9.03
CA PRO A 165 19.18 9.20 9.41
C PRO A 165 19.55 9.32 10.89
N ASP A 166 20.48 10.22 11.21
CA ASP A 166 21.00 10.38 12.58
C ASP A 166 19.90 10.62 13.62
N HIS A 167 18.83 11.33 13.25
CA HIS A 167 17.69 11.56 14.13
C HIS A 167 16.91 10.26 14.43
N VAL A 168 16.83 9.32 13.48
CA VAL A 168 16.23 8.00 13.74
C VAL A 168 17.11 7.21 14.69
N LEU A 169 18.44 7.30 14.53
CA LEU A 169 19.38 6.66 15.45
C LEU A 169 19.33 7.29 16.86
N SER A 170 19.12 8.60 16.97
CA SER A 170 18.96 9.27 18.27
C SER A 170 17.63 8.90 18.93
N LEU A 171 16.52 8.89 18.18
CA LEU A 171 15.21 8.43 18.67
C LEU A 171 15.25 6.96 19.11
N ARG A 172 15.91 6.08 18.35
CA ARG A 172 16.10 4.68 18.75
C ARG A 172 16.87 4.55 20.06
N ARG A 173 17.91 5.38 20.24
CA ARG A 173 18.66 5.44 21.50
C ARG A 173 17.79 5.92 22.66
N GLN A 174 17.01 6.97 22.48
CA GLN A 174 16.07 7.48 23.49
C GLN A 174 15.01 6.44 23.86
N LEU A 175 14.41 5.78 22.87
CA LEU A 175 13.45 4.70 23.10
C LEU A 175 14.07 3.55 23.89
N ALA A 176 15.29 3.13 23.56
CA ALA A 176 15.97 2.07 24.29
C ALA A 176 16.17 2.41 25.78
N VAL A 177 16.51 3.67 26.09
CA VAL A 177 16.61 4.15 27.48
C VAL A 177 15.26 4.04 28.18
N LEU A 178 14.20 4.58 27.58
CA LEU A 178 12.84 4.54 28.16
C LEU A 178 12.34 3.10 28.39
N TYR A 179 12.63 2.18 27.46
CA TYR A 179 12.30 0.77 27.64
C TYR A 179 13.07 0.14 28.81
N GLY A 180 14.34 0.50 28.98
CA GLY A 180 15.16 0.09 30.13
C GLY A 180 14.59 0.59 31.45
N GLU A 181 14.24 1.87 31.52
CA GLU A 181 13.61 2.49 32.69
C GLU A 181 12.27 1.82 33.05
N ARG A 182 11.41 1.61 32.04
CA ARG A 182 10.13 0.89 32.22
C ARG A 182 10.35 -0.52 32.78
N LYS A 183 11.34 -1.24 32.27
CA LYS A 183 11.68 -2.59 32.75
C LYS A 183 12.14 -2.55 34.21
N ALA A 184 12.97 -1.59 34.60
CA ALA A 184 13.44 -1.42 35.97
C ALA A 184 12.28 -1.07 36.92
N LEU A 185 11.38 -0.19 36.50
CA LEU A 185 10.19 0.17 37.26
C LEU A 185 9.27 -1.03 37.50
N ASN A 186 9.00 -1.82 36.45
CA ASN A 186 8.19 -3.05 36.58
C ASN A 186 8.83 -4.06 37.53
N ALA A 187 10.15 -4.23 37.50
CA ALA A 187 10.85 -5.09 38.44
C ALA A 187 10.68 -4.60 39.90
N ARG A 188 10.74 -3.27 40.11
CA ARG A 188 10.50 -2.67 41.43
C ARG A 188 9.06 -2.88 41.92
N ILE A 189 8.08 -2.74 41.05
CA ILE A 189 6.67 -3.02 41.37
C ILE A 189 6.52 -4.47 41.84
N HIS A 190 7.07 -5.44 41.10
CA HIS A 190 7.02 -6.85 41.49
C HIS A 190 7.74 -7.15 42.81
N ALA A 191 8.86 -6.49 43.08
CA ALA A 191 9.55 -6.63 44.36
C ALA A 191 8.68 -6.15 45.53
N LEU A 192 8.07 -4.97 45.40
CA LEU A 192 7.15 -4.40 46.40
C LEU A 192 5.91 -5.28 46.61
N GLU A 193 5.32 -5.82 45.55
CA GLU A 193 4.21 -6.78 45.64
C GLU A 193 4.61 -8.04 46.42
N GLY A 194 5.84 -8.52 46.22
CA GLY A 194 6.41 -9.63 46.98
C GLY A 194 6.56 -9.32 48.48
N GLU A 195 7.05 -8.13 48.82
CA GLU A 195 7.17 -7.66 50.20
C GLU A 195 5.81 -7.52 50.89
N LEU A 196 4.85 -6.88 50.23
CA LEU A 196 3.47 -6.76 50.74
C LEU A 196 2.85 -8.13 51.02
N ARG A 197 3.11 -9.13 50.17
CA ARG A 197 2.64 -10.50 50.40
C ARG A 197 3.28 -11.13 51.65
N ARG A 198 4.57 -10.89 51.90
CA ARG A 198 5.27 -11.36 53.12
C ARG A 198 4.67 -10.73 54.37
N LEU A 199 4.47 -9.40 54.35
CA LEU A 199 3.87 -8.66 55.47
C LEU A 199 2.45 -9.15 55.80
N ARG A 200 1.61 -9.39 54.78
CA ARG A 200 0.28 -9.97 54.98
C ARG A 200 0.33 -11.36 55.64
N LYS A 201 1.30 -12.19 55.26
CA LYS A 201 1.48 -13.53 55.86
C LYS A 201 1.91 -13.46 57.33
N SER A 202 2.76 -12.50 57.71
CA SER A 202 3.16 -12.31 59.12
C SER A 202 2.05 -11.72 59.98
N SER A 203 1.18 -10.86 59.44
CA SER A 203 0.06 -10.29 60.20
C SER A 203 -1.09 -11.28 60.42
N GLY A 204 -1.23 -12.29 59.55
CA GLY A 204 -2.27 -13.31 59.64
C GLY A 204 -2.03 -14.39 60.72
N SER A 205 -0.84 -14.46 61.31
CA SER A 205 -0.55 -15.37 62.44
C SER A 205 -0.98 -14.74 63.78
N GLY A 206 -2.24 -14.30 63.86
CA GLY A 206 -2.82 -13.86 65.12
C GLY A 206 -2.78 -14.99 66.15
N PRO A 207 -2.63 -14.69 67.45
CA PRO A 207 -2.60 -15.71 68.49
C PRO A 207 -3.86 -16.57 68.39
N LYS A 208 -3.68 -17.90 68.33
CA LYS A 208 -4.80 -18.84 68.47
C LYS A 208 -5.50 -18.48 69.78
N ARG A 209 -6.75 -18.04 69.70
CA ARG A 209 -7.55 -17.82 70.91
C ARG A 209 -7.60 -19.16 71.68
N PRO A 210 -7.21 -19.16 72.96
CA PRO A 210 -7.24 -20.35 73.80
C PRO A 210 -8.67 -20.84 74.02
#